data_AF-A0A0S7ES81-F1
#
_entry.id   AF-A0A0S7ES81-F1
#
_cell.length_a   1.000
_cell.length_b   1.000
_cell.length_c   1.000
_cell.angle_alpha   90.00
_cell.angle_beta   90.00
_cell.angle_gamma   90.00
#
_symmetry.space_group_name_H-M   'P 1'
#
loop_
_entity.id
_entity.type
_entity.pdbx_description
1 polymer ?
#
loop_
_entity_poly.entity_id
_entity_poly.type
_entity_poly.pdbx_seq_one_letter_code
_entity_poly.pdbx_strand_id
1 'polypeptide(L)'
;KPRGCFVLHQPGERHCELFDSLRDQFPKLPYAVDEQMMVMNEVYKVVADSYLNHLLLKSQPVLKKQWSSDVGKAVKEDADELHATISDLAPGVQQWNHLLLLIHEVLNCKDLSSVKLTIALKQEDIGKQSEDVEFIPKLLKWKGLSEGQITEVLDALPGSSPKPKSKPSFLRSCLSRKI
;
A
#
# COMPACT_ATOMS: atom_id res chain seq x y z
N LYS A 1 -5.11 -5.15 -39.55
CA LYS A 1 -4.26 -6.08 -38.75
C LYS A 1 -2.82 -5.57 -38.79
N PRO A 2 -2.31 -4.89 -37.76
CA PRO A 2 -0.89 -4.92 -37.46
C PRO A 2 -0.58 -6.08 -36.50
N ARG A 3 0.54 -6.75 -36.73
CA ARG A 3 1.08 -7.80 -35.87
C ARG A 3 1.86 -7.10 -34.76
N GLY A 4 1.39 -7.19 -33.52
CA GLY A 4 2.16 -6.80 -32.34
C GLY A 4 3.27 -7.81 -32.11
N CYS A 5 4.50 -7.32 -32.00
CA CYS A 5 5.68 -8.10 -31.68
C CYS A 5 5.52 -8.66 -30.26
N PHE A 6 5.36 -9.97 -30.11
CA PHE A 6 5.38 -10.60 -28.79
C PHE A 6 6.82 -10.53 -28.26
N VAL A 7 7.07 -9.66 -27.30
CA VAL A 7 8.29 -9.68 -26.51
C VAL A 7 8.28 -10.99 -25.73
N LEU A 8 9.23 -11.87 -26.04
CA LEU A 8 9.45 -13.12 -25.31
C LEU A 8 10.04 -12.77 -23.94
N HIS A 9 9.18 -12.78 -22.92
CA HIS A 9 9.56 -12.51 -21.52
C HIS A 9 10.14 -13.77 -20.86
N GLN A 10 11.03 -13.56 -19.89
CA GLN A 10 11.74 -14.66 -19.24
C GLN A 10 10.82 -15.43 -18.27
N PRO A 11 11.09 -16.72 -17.99
CA PRO A 11 10.31 -17.49 -17.03
C PRO A 11 10.45 -16.88 -15.62
N GLY A 12 9.36 -16.30 -15.10
CA GLY A 12 9.29 -15.73 -13.74
C GLY A 12 8.87 -14.26 -13.67
N GLU A 13 8.76 -13.56 -14.80
CA GLU A 13 8.19 -12.20 -14.83
C GLU A 13 6.65 -12.28 -14.70
N ARG A 14 6.10 -11.66 -13.66
CA ARG A 14 4.65 -11.53 -13.50
C ARG A 14 4.18 -10.45 -14.48
N HIS A 15 3.50 -10.89 -15.53
CA HIS A 15 2.91 -9.99 -16.51
C HIS A 15 1.52 -9.53 -16.04
N CYS A 16 1.35 -8.23 -15.86
CA CYS A 16 0.05 -7.65 -15.53
C CYS A 16 -0.62 -7.14 -16.81
N GLU A 17 -1.58 -7.90 -17.34
CA GLU A 17 -2.33 -7.58 -18.58
C GLU A 17 -3.02 -6.20 -18.56
N LEU A 18 -3.21 -5.64 -17.36
CA LEU A 18 -3.74 -4.29 -17.16
C LEU A 18 -2.86 -3.23 -17.83
N PHE A 19 -1.53 -3.34 -17.73
CA PHE A 19 -0.63 -2.29 -18.22
C PHE A 19 -0.59 -2.24 -19.75
N ASP A 20 -0.63 -3.40 -20.40
CA ASP A 20 -0.80 -3.46 -21.86
C ASP A 20 -2.16 -2.94 -22.29
N SER A 21 -3.21 -3.32 -21.56
CA SER A 21 -4.57 -2.82 -21.83
C SER A 21 -4.65 -1.29 -21.74
N LEU A 22 -3.92 -0.67 -20.81
CA LEU A 22 -3.84 0.80 -20.70
C LEU A 22 -3.19 1.41 -21.94
N ARG A 23 -2.08 0.84 -22.42
CA ARG A 23 -1.39 1.33 -23.62
C ARG A 23 -2.25 1.22 -24.87
N ASP A 24 -2.99 0.12 -24.99
CA ASP A 24 -3.87 -0.14 -26.14
C ASP A 24 -5.12 0.75 -26.13
N GLN A 25 -5.70 1.02 -24.96
CA GLN A 25 -6.91 1.84 -24.83
C GLN A 25 -6.63 3.34 -24.87
N PHE A 26 -5.42 3.77 -24.46
CA PHE A 26 -5.03 5.18 -24.41
C PHE A 26 -3.79 5.44 -25.28
N PRO A 27 -3.89 5.30 -26.61
CA PRO A 27 -2.77 5.60 -27.50
C PRO A 27 -2.35 7.07 -27.35
N LYS A 28 -1.05 7.36 -27.52
CA LYS A 28 -0.53 8.74 -27.42
C LYS A 28 -1.08 9.61 -28.55
N LEU A 29 -1.73 10.71 -28.20
CA LEU A 29 -2.32 11.66 -29.15
C LEU A 29 -1.57 13.00 -29.05
N PRO A 30 -0.69 13.32 -30.02
CA PRO A 30 0.17 14.52 -29.93
C PRO A 30 -0.59 15.85 -29.98
N TYR A 31 -1.87 15.84 -30.37
CA TYR A 31 -2.72 17.03 -30.45
C TYR A 31 -3.66 17.21 -29.24
N ALA A 32 -3.67 16.27 -28.30
CA ALA A 32 -4.58 16.27 -27.13
C ALA A 32 -3.80 15.96 -25.84
N VAL A 33 -2.59 16.52 -25.71
CA VAL A 33 -1.64 16.19 -24.63
C VAL A 33 -2.21 16.59 -23.27
N ASP A 34 -2.88 17.75 -23.18
CA ASP A 34 -3.46 18.23 -21.93
C ASP A 34 -4.65 17.35 -21.50
N GLU A 35 -5.54 17.01 -22.44
CA GLU A 35 -6.65 16.09 -22.18
C GLU A 35 -6.15 14.70 -21.82
N GLN A 36 -5.12 14.20 -22.52
CA GLN A 36 -4.49 12.93 -22.20
C GLN A 36 -3.89 12.94 -20.80
N MET A 37 -3.21 14.02 -20.41
CA MET A 37 -2.65 14.16 -19.06
C MET A 37 -3.75 14.13 -17.99
N MET A 38 -4.86 14.86 -18.19
CA MET A 38 -5.99 14.86 -17.27
C MET A 38 -6.63 13.48 -17.15
N VAL A 39 -6.91 12.82 -18.27
CA VAL A 39 -7.51 11.47 -18.28
C VAL A 39 -6.60 10.46 -17.61
N MET A 40 -5.31 10.45 -17.96
CA MET A 40 -4.35 9.51 -17.39
C MET A 40 -4.14 9.73 -15.89
N ASN A 41 -4.20 10.96 -15.41
CA ASN A 41 -4.16 11.26 -13.98
C ASN A 41 -5.33 10.61 -13.21
N GLU A 42 -6.55 10.69 -13.76
CA GLU A 42 -7.72 10.05 -13.14
C GLU A 42 -7.69 8.52 -13.25
N VAL A 43 -7.28 8.00 -14.40
CA VAL A 43 -7.06 6.56 -14.60
C VAL A 43 -6.05 6.03 -13.58
N TYR A 44 -4.96 6.76 -13.34
CA TYR A 44 -3.94 6.35 -12.37
C TYR A 44 -4.51 6.23 -10.96
N LYS A 45 -5.26 7.23 -10.49
CA LYS A 45 -5.93 7.19 -9.18
C LYS A 45 -6.84 5.97 -9.05
N VAL A 46 -7.72 5.77 -10.03
CA VAL A 46 -8.71 4.67 -10.02
C VAL A 46 -8.01 3.30 -10.00
N VAL A 47 -6.98 3.12 -10.82
CA VAL A 47 -6.23 1.86 -10.88
C VAL A 47 -5.47 1.61 -9.58
N ALA A 48 -4.75 2.61 -9.06
CA ALA A 48 -3.97 2.47 -7.84
C ALA A 48 -4.87 2.16 -6.63
N ASP A 49 -5.98 2.88 -6.48
CA ASP A 49 -6.95 2.65 -5.40
C ASP A 49 -7.65 1.29 -5.53
N SER A 50 -8.07 0.91 -6.74
CA SER A 50 -8.68 -0.41 -6.98
C SER A 50 -7.71 -1.53 -6.63
N TYR A 51 -6.45 -1.42 -7.06
CA TYR A 51 -5.42 -2.40 -6.73
C TYR A 51 -5.23 -2.50 -5.21
N LEU A 52 -5.10 -1.35 -4.54
CA LEU A 52 -4.91 -1.28 -3.09
C LEU A 52 -6.05 -1.95 -2.32
N ASN A 53 -7.30 -1.61 -2.68
CA ASN A 53 -8.49 -2.18 -2.07
C ASN A 53 -8.55 -3.70 -2.27
N HIS A 54 -8.27 -4.18 -3.49
CA HIS A 54 -8.22 -5.62 -3.76
C HIS A 54 -7.12 -6.34 -2.97
N LEU A 55 -5.97 -5.70 -2.77
CA LEU A 55 -4.88 -6.26 -1.99
C LEU A 55 -5.27 -6.44 -0.52
N LEU A 56 -5.85 -5.39 0.09
CA LEU A 56 -6.25 -5.40 1.51
C LEU A 56 -7.45 -6.30 1.80
N LEU A 57 -8.33 -6.53 0.82
CA LEU A 57 -9.44 -7.47 0.93
C LEU A 57 -8.98 -8.94 0.90
N LYS A 58 -7.88 -9.24 0.20
CA LYS A 58 -7.34 -10.60 0.14
C LYS A 58 -6.41 -10.87 1.32
N SER A 59 -6.48 -12.07 1.89
CA SER A 59 -5.58 -12.43 2.98
C SER A 59 -4.14 -12.62 2.47
N GLN A 60 -3.17 -12.11 3.23
CA GLN A 60 -1.74 -12.22 2.89
C GLN A 60 -1.28 -13.67 2.63
N PRO A 61 -1.73 -14.70 3.38
CA PRO A 61 -1.35 -16.10 3.09
C PRO A 61 -1.84 -16.59 1.72
N VAL A 62 -3.00 -16.12 1.25
CA VAL A 62 -3.52 -16.47 -0.08
C VAL A 62 -2.65 -15.84 -1.16
N LEU A 63 -2.30 -14.55 -1.00
CA LEU A 63 -1.43 -13.86 -1.95
C LEU A 63 -0.03 -14.48 -2.00
N LYS A 64 0.51 -14.91 -0.85
CA LYS A 64 1.79 -15.62 -0.79
C LYS A 64 1.82 -16.92 -1.60
N LYS A 65 0.67 -17.62 -1.67
CA LYS A 65 0.52 -18.84 -2.47
C LYS A 65 0.34 -18.54 -3.96
N GLN A 66 -0.34 -17.44 -4.30
CA GLN A 66 -0.71 -17.12 -5.68
C GLN A 66 0.36 -16.34 -6.43
N TRP A 67 1.10 -15.45 -5.76
CA TRP A 67 2.02 -14.53 -6.42
C TRP A 67 3.48 -14.93 -6.20
N SER A 68 3.93 -14.90 -4.94
CA SER A 68 5.26 -15.32 -4.52
C SER A 68 5.33 -15.32 -2.99
N SER A 69 6.37 -15.92 -2.40
CA SER A 69 6.60 -15.83 -0.95
C SER A 69 6.79 -14.38 -0.47
N ASP A 70 7.24 -13.49 -1.35
CA ASP A 70 7.48 -12.07 -1.09
C ASP A 70 6.45 -11.18 -1.80
N VAL A 71 5.25 -11.13 -1.21
CA VAL A 71 4.15 -10.28 -1.68
C VAL A 71 4.54 -8.80 -1.65
N GLY A 72 5.40 -8.38 -0.72
CA GLY A 72 5.82 -6.98 -0.63
C GLY A 72 6.62 -6.57 -1.86
N LYS A 73 7.62 -7.36 -2.24
CA LYS A 73 8.40 -7.12 -3.46
C LYS A 73 7.51 -7.15 -4.70
N ALA A 74 6.59 -8.10 -4.76
CA ALA A 74 5.63 -8.22 -5.85
C ALA A 74 4.77 -6.95 -6.04
N VAL A 75 4.19 -6.43 -4.96
CA VAL A 75 3.39 -5.19 -5.00
C VAL A 75 4.23 -3.99 -5.43
N LYS A 76 5.50 -3.91 -5.00
CA LYS A 76 6.41 -2.83 -5.42
C LYS A 76 6.69 -2.88 -6.92
N GLU A 77 7.01 -4.06 -7.45
CA GLU A 77 7.26 -4.23 -8.90
C GLU A 77 6.04 -3.79 -9.72
N ASP A 78 4.85 -4.24 -9.33
CA ASP A 78 3.60 -3.87 -10.01
C ASP A 78 3.33 -2.36 -9.88
N ALA A 79 3.63 -1.74 -8.73
CA ALA A 79 3.48 -0.31 -8.53
C ALA A 79 4.46 0.50 -9.39
N ASP A 80 5.73 0.09 -9.46
CA ASP A 80 6.77 0.73 -10.27
C ASP A 80 6.40 0.65 -11.77
N GLU A 81 5.91 -0.51 -12.23
CA GLU A 81 5.48 -0.70 -13.61
C GLU A 81 4.22 0.12 -13.96
N LEU A 82 3.26 0.20 -13.03
CA LEU A 82 2.10 1.08 -13.17
C LEU A 82 2.55 2.53 -13.37
N HIS A 83 3.44 3.03 -12.51
CA HIS A 83 3.93 4.40 -12.63
C HIS A 83 4.66 4.63 -13.95
N ALA A 84 5.54 3.72 -14.34
CA ALA A 84 6.27 3.80 -15.61
C ALA A 84 5.31 3.85 -16.81
N THR A 85 4.26 3.02 -16.79
CA THR A 85 3.25 2.98 -17.84
C THR A 85 2.45 4.28 -17.93
N ILE A 86 1.96 4.78 -16.81
CA ILE A 86 1.19 6.03 -16.81
C ILE A 86 2.08 7.23 -17.18
N SER A 87 3.30 7.30 -16.66
CA SER A 87 4.26 8.38 -16.96
C SER A 87 4.71 8.38 -18.43
N ASP A 88 4.76 7.22 -19.06
CA ASP A 88 5.00 7.12 -20.50
C ASP A 88 3.82 7.67 -21.32
N LEU A 89 2.58 7.38 -20.89
CA LEU A 89 1.35 7.85 -21.53
C LEU A 89 1.05 9.34 -21.26
N ALA A 90 1.44 9.84 -20.09
CA ALA A 90 1.26 11.21 -19.64
C ALA A 90 2.50 11.71 -18.88
N PRO A 91 3.51 12.23 -19.60
CA PRO A 91 4.72 12.75 -18.98
C PRO A 91 4.42 13.85 -17.95
N GLY A 92 5.02 13.75 -16.77
CA GLY A 92 4.82 14.72 -15.68
C GLY A 92 3.57 14.50 -14.83
N VAL A 93 2.83 13.40 -15.05
CA VAL A 93 1.70 13.02 -14.21
C VAL A 93 2.10 12.91 -12.74
N GLN A 94 1.21 13.36 -11.85
CA GLN A 94 1.39 13.17 -10.42
C GLN A 94 1.40 11.67 -10.10
N GLN A 95 2.29 11.28 -9.18
CA GLN A 95 2.39 9.89 -8.75
C GLN A 95 1.27 9.54 -7.76
N TRP A 96 0.45 8.54 -8.08
CA TRP A 96 -0.73 8.10 -7.30
C TRP A 96 -0.59 6.69 -6.70
N ASN A 97 0.58 6.06 -6.79
CA ASN A 97 0.84 4.71 -6.26
C ASN A 97 1.56 4.70 -4.90
N HIS A 98 1.65 5.83 -4.18
CA HIS A 98 2.48 5.90 -2.97
C HIS A 98 2.00 4.96 -1.86
N LEU A 99 0.69 4.73 -1.78
CA LEU A 99 0.11 3.76 -0.84
C LEU A 99 0.52 2.31 -1.16
N LEU A 100 0.70 1.98 -2.44
CA LEU A 100 1.21 0.67 -2.86
C LEU A 100 2.69 0.50 -2.48
N LEU A 101 3.49 1.56 -2.65
CA LEU A 101 4.89 1.56 -2.22
C LEU A 101 5.02 1.46 -0.69
N LEU A 102 4.15 2.15 0.05
CA LEU A 102 4.08 2.07 1.52
C LEU A 102 3.86 0.64 2.01
N ILE A 103 3.03 -0.16 1.33
CA ILE A 103 2.80 -1.56 1.70
C ILE A 103 4.13 -2.32 1.71
N HIS A 104 4.96 -2.17 0.69
CA HIS A 104 6.26 -2.82 0.63
C HIS A 104 7.16 -2.39 1.79
N GLU A 105 7.25 -1.08 2.05
CA GLU A 105 8.05 -0.51 3.14
C GLU A 105 7.59 -1.06 4.52
N VAL A 106 6.28 -1.06 4.76
CA VAL A 106 5.69 -1.57 6.01
C VAL A 106 5.90 -3.07 6.14
N LEU A 107 5.78 -3.86 5.07
CA LEU A 107 6.03 -5.30 5.11
C LEU A 107 7.50 -5.62 5.42
N ASN A 108 8.45 -4.83 4.92
CA ASN A 108 9.88 -5.01 5.17
C ASN A 108 10.34 -4.61 6.58
N CYS A 109 9.53 -3.85 7.32
CA CYS A 109 9.82 -3.53 8.71
C CYS A 109 9.87 -4.81 9.57
N LYS A 110 11.02 -5.06 10.20
CA LYS A 110 11.27 -6.25 11.03
C LYS A 110 10.74 -6.11 12.45
N ASP A 111 10.64 -4.88 12.94
CA ASP A 111 10.22 -4.56 14.31
C ASP A 111 9.17 -3.46 14.33
N LEU A 112 8.49 -3.33 15.47
CA LEU A 112 7.38 -2.39 15.65
C LEU A 112 7.84 -0.92 15.61
N SER A 113 9.05 -0.61 16.05
CA SER A 113 9.58 0.76 16.03
C SER A 113 9.80 1.23 14.60
N SER A 114 10.34 0.36 13.74
CA SER A 114 10.48 0.61 12.30
C SER A 114 9.13 0.86 11.63
N VAL A 115 8.08 0.11 12.01
CA VAL A 115 6.71 0.34 11.51
C VAL A 115 6.19 1.73 11.91
N LYS A 116 6.32 2.12 13.18
CA LYS A 116 5.90 3.44 13.67
C LYS A 116 6.55 4.57 12.90
N LEU A 117 7.87 4.49 12.75
CA LEU A 117 8.64 5.53 12.06
C LEU A 117 8.25 5.61 10.59
N THR A 118 8.10 4.47 9.91
CA THR A 118 7.69 4.42 8.50
C THR A 118 6.33 5.07 8.30
N ILE A 119 5.32 4.72 9.11
CA ILE A 119 3.98 5.28 8.99
C ILE A 119 3.95 6.77 9.35
N ALA A 120 4.68 7.18 10.39
CA ALA A 120 4.76 8.59 10.78
C ALA A 120 5.40 9.45 9.68
N LEU A 121 6.46 8.98 9.03
CA LEU A 121 7.12 9.70 7.92
C LEU A 121 6.23 9.81 6.68
N LYS A 122 5.30 8.88 6.48
CA LYS A 122 4.41 8.83 5.31
C LYS A 122 3.02 9.36 5.58
N GLN A 123 2.76 9.93 6.77
CA GLN A 123 1.43 10.34 7.20
C GLN A 123 0.81 11.41 6.28
N GLU A 124 1.63 12.34 5.76
CA GLU A 124 1.18 13.35 4.81
C GLU A 124 0.76 12.72 3.48
N ASP A 125 1.56 11.81 2.92
CA ASP A 125 1.25 11.10 1.68
C ASP A 125 -0.02 10.25 1.82
N ILE A 126 -0.19 9.60 2.98
CA ILE A 126 -1.39 8.84 3.31
C ILE A 126 -2.62 9.75 3.32
N GLY A 127 -2.54 10.90 4.00
CA GLY A 127 -3.64 11.86 4.06
C GLY A 127 -4.01 12.47 2.71
N LYS A 128 -3.06 12.55 1.77
CA LYS A 128 -3.31 13.06 0.41
C LYS A 128 -3.95 12.04 -0.53
N GLN A 129 -3.71 10.74 -0.30
CA GLN A 129 -4.10 9.68 -1.24
C GLN A 129 -5.15 8.71 -0.70
N SER A 130 -5.43 8.74 0.60
CA SER A 130 -6.45 7.91 1.23
C SER A 130 -7.39 8.76 2.06
N GLU A 131 -8.67 8.76 1.69
CA GLU A 131 -9.74 9.27 2.55
C GLU A 131 -10.19 8.24 3.60
N ASP A 132 -9.77 6.97 3.44
CA ASP A 132 -10.11 5.90 4.36
C ASP A 132 -9.31 6.03 5.66
N VAL A 133 -9.97 6.52 6.72
CA VAL A 133 -9.42 6.60 8.09
C VAL A 133 -9.01 5.24 8.64
N GLU A 134 -9.60 4.15 8.13
CA GLU A 134 -9.28 2.77 8.52
C GLU A 134 -8.14 2.17 7.68
N PHE A 135 -7.55 2.93 6.76
CA PHE A 135 -6.48 2.43 5.90
C PHE A 135 -5.28 1.90 6.70
N ILE A 136 -4.74 2.71 7.62
CA ILE A 136 -3.59 2.32 8.45
C ILE A 136 -3.93 1.09 9.32
N PRO A 137 -5.03 1.06 10.08
CA PRO A 137 -5.47 -0.14 10.80
C PRO A 137 -5.56 -1.39 9.91
N LYS A 138 -6.20 -1.29 8.73
CA LYS A 138 -6.34 -2.40 7.78
C LYS A 138 -4.98 -2.90 7.31
N LEU A 139 -4.06 -2.01 6.96
CA LEU A 139 -2.70 -2.35 6.52
C LEU A 139 -1.92 -3.07 7.63
N LEU A 140 -1.96 -2.55 8.86
CA LEU A 140 -1.25 -3.14 9.99
C LEU A 140 -1.78 -4.53 10.35
N LYS A 141 -3.11 -4.69 10.31
CA LYS A 141 -3.78 -5.99 10.46
C LYS A 141 -3.39 -6.95 9.35
N TRP A 142 -3.35 -6.46 8.11
CA TRP A 142 -2.96 -7.23 6.93
C TRP A 142 -1.48 -7.67 6.97
N LYS A 143 -0.59 -6.85 7.55
CA LYS A 143 0.80 -7.24 7.88
C LYS A 143 0.86 -8.39 8.90
N GLY A 144 -0.18 -8.55 9.73
CA GLY A 144 -0.27 -9.58 10.76
C GLY A 144 0.04 -9.08 12.17
N LEU A 145 -0.06 -7.77 12.42
CA LEU A 145 0.07 -7.25 13.78
C LEU A 145 -1.16 -7.57 14.63
N SER A 146 -0.93 -7.78 15.93
CA SER A 146 -1.99 -7.90 16.93
C SER A 146 -2.67 -6.56 17.23
N GLU A 147 -3.91 -6.58 17.71
CA GLU A 147 -4.67 -5.36 18.08
C GLU A 147 -3.92 -4.46 19.08
N GLY A 148 -3.17 -5.05 20.03
CA GLY A 148 -2.33 -4.30 20.96
C GLY A 148 -1.19 -3.56 20.27
N GLN A 149 -0.52 -4.20 19.32
CA GLN A 149 0.55 -3.58 18.53
C GLN A 149 0.00 -2.52 17.56
N ILE A 150 -1.18 -2.76 16.97
CA ILE A 150 -1.86 -1.77 16.13
C ILE A 150 -2.15 -0.52 16.94
N THR A 151 -2.74 -0.68 18.13
CA THR A 151 -3.01 0.44 19.05
C THR A 151 -1.73 1.19 19.41
N GLU A 152 -0.65 0.46 19.69
CA GLU A 152 0.65 1.06 20.03
C GLU A 152 1.25 1.87 18.86
N VAL A 153 1.03 1.44 17.62
CA VAL A 153 1.44 2.19 16.43
C VAL A 153 0.62 3.45 16.27
N LEU A 154 -0.71 3.34 16.35
CA LEU A 154 -1.63 4.48 16.19
C LEU A 154 -1.42 5.54 17.29
N ASP A 155 -1.21 5.10 18.53
CA ASP A 155 -0.95 5.99 19.67
C ASP A 155 0.41 6.72 19.52
N ALA A 156 1.35 6.20 18.72
CA ALA A 156 2.64 6.84 18.46
C ALA A 156 2.62 7.83 17.28
N LEU A 157 1.52 7.91 16.53
CA LEU A 157 1.42 8.80 15.38
C LEU A 157 1.25 10.27 15.81
N PRO A 158 1.80 11.22 15.05
CA PRO A 158 1.54 12.64 15.24
C PRO A 158 0.04 12.94 15.27
N GLY A 159 -0.42 13.66 16.30
CA GLY A 159 -1.83 14.02 16.48
C GLY A 159 -2.65 13.06 17.35
N SER A 160 -2.07 11.96 17.83
CA SER A 160 -2.74 11.10 18.83
C SER A 160 -2.87 11.84 20.17
N SER A 161 -4.03 11.69 20.84
CA SER A 161 -4.20 12.20 22.19
C SER A 161 -3.51 11.27 23.19
N PRO A 162 -2.76 11.79 24.18
CA PRO A 162 -2.07 10.94 25.13
C PRO A 162 -3.09 10.18 25.99
N LYS A 163 -3.16 8.85 25.83
CA LYS A 163 -3.94 8.01 26.75
C LYS A 163 -3.24 7.92 28.11
N PRO A 164 -3.96 8.03 29.23
CA PRO A 164 -3.38 7.79 30.54
C PRO A 164 -2.91 6.33 30.62
N LYS A 165 -1.63 6.13 30.92
CA LYS A 165 -1.06 4.78 31.14
C LYS A 165 -1.84 4.12 32.29
N SER A 166 -2.65 3.13 31.98
CA SER A 166 -3.31 2.30 32.98
C SER A 166 -2.23 1.58 33.82
N LYS A 167 -2.26 1.82 35.13
CA LYS A 167 -1.31 1.20 36.07
C LYS A 167 -1.48 -0.33 36.03
N PRO A 168 -0.39 -1.12 36.13
CA PRO A 168 -0.51 -2.57 36.20
C PRO A 168 -1.29 -2.96 37.46
N SER A 169 -2.34 -3.75 37.30
CA SER A 169 -3.10 -4.36 38.40
C SER A 169 -2.31 -5.53 39.01
N PHE A 170 -1.22 -5.23 39.71
CA PHE A 170 -0.44 -6.21 40.47
C PHE A 170 -0.20 -5.76 41.90
N LEU A 171 -1.24 -5.29 42.62
CA LEU A 171 -1.15 -5.11 44.08
C LEU A 171 -2.52 -5.27 44.75
N ARG A 172 -3.12 -6.48 44.72
CA ARG A 172 -4.16 -6.87 45.68
C ARG A 172 -4.16 -8.37 45.96
N SER A 173 -3.15 -8.86 46.68
CA SER A 173 -3.32 -10.05 47.53
C SER A 173 -2.22 -10.15 48.58
N CYS A 174 -2.33 -9.36 49.64
CA CYS A 174 -1.70 -9.62 50.93
C CYS A 174 -2.48 -8.82 51.96
N LEU A 175 -3.45 -9.46 52.61
CA LEU A 175 -3.89 -9.22 53.99
C LEU A 175 -5.10 -10.11 54.28
N SER A 176 -4.81 -11.35 54.68
CA SER A 176 -5.72 -12.16 55.49
C SER A 176 -4.88 -13.17 56.25
N ARG A 177 -4.40 -12.75 57.43
CA ARG A 177 -4.07 -13.62 58.56
C ARG A 177 -3.93 -12.75 59.80
N LYS A 178 -4.94 -12.80 60.67
CA LYS A 178 -4.73 -12.74 62.12
C LYS A 178 -5.57 -13.83 62.76
N ILE A 179 -4.90 -14.50 63.69
CA ILE A 179 -5.26 -15.67 64.49
C ILE A 179 -6.37 -15.32 65.45
#